data_AF-A0A8S3KAM1-F1
#
_entry.id   AF-A0A8S3KAM1-F1
#
_cell.length_a   1.000
_cell.length_b   1.000
_cell.length_c   1.000
_cell.angle_alpha   90.00
_cell.angle_beta   90.00
_cell.angle_gamma   90.00
#
_symmetry.space_group_name_H-M   'P 1'
#
loop_
_entity.id
_entity.type
_entity.pdbx_description
1 polymer ?
#
loop_
_entity_poly.entity_id
_entity_poly.type
_entity_poly.pdbx_seq_one_letter_code
_entity_poly.pdbx_strand_id
1 'polypeptide(L)'
;GRYFDGHGNLNNWWQKGSVRSFDEHAQCFIDQYNQYRIGNKHINGLLTLDENIADNGGLRIAYVAYNNYLKHHHLPSIKSFKNRQQQLLPGVNLTDEQLFFIGFAQTWCAKTTPEMAR
;
A
#
# COMPACT_ATOMS: atom_id res chain seq x y z
N GLY A 1 -10.81 -6.77 9.70
CA GLY A 1 -11.19 -8.01 8.96
C GLY A 1 -10.77 -9.33 9.61
N ARG A 2 -9.55 -9.46 10.16
CA ARG A 2 -8.95 -10.76 10.56
C ARG A 2 -9.74 -11.64 11.54
N TYR A 3 -10.68 -11.06 12.29
CA TYR A 3 -11.49 -11.78 13.28
C TYR A 3 -12.61 -12.62 12.66
N PHE A 4 -12.84 -12.50 11.35
CA PHE A 4 -13.85 -13.24 10.63
C PHE A 4 -13.21 -14.39 9.85
N ASP A 5 -13.81 -15.57 9.89
CA ASP A 5 -13.38 -16.74 9.11
C ASP A 5 -13.85 -16.65 7.64
N GLY A 6 -13.50 -17.67 6.83
CA GLY A 6 -13.85 -17.71 5.41
C GLY A 6 -15.36 -17.77 5.10
N HIS A 7 -16.20 -18.00 6.11
CA HIS A 7 -17.66 -17.97 6.00
C HIS A 7 -18.25 -16.64 6.52
N GLY A 8 -17.41 -15.73 7.01
CA GLY A 8 -17.84 -14.45 7.58
C GLY A 8 -18.31 -14.53 9.03
N ASN A 9 -18.00 -15.61 9.76
CA ASN A 9 -18.34 -15.71 11.18
C ASN A 9 -17.24 -15.09 12.04
N LEU A 10 -17.63 -14.39 13.11
CA LEU A 10 -16.70 -13.89 14.12
C LEU A 10 -16.13 -15.07 14.93
N ASN A 11 -14.91 -15.48 14.61
CA ASN A 11 -14.26 -16.63 15.21
C ASN A 11 -12.75 -16.39 15.29
N ASN A 12 -12.11 -16.75 16.41
CA ASN A 12 -10.66 -16.70 16.48
C ASN A 12 -10.06 -17.97 15.86
N TRP A 13 -9.81 -17.92 14.55
CA TRP A 13 -9.25 -19.02 13.77
C TRP A 13 -7.71 -18.98 13.67
N TRP A 14 -7.05 -18.08 14.42
CA TRP A 14 -5.60 -17.89 14.41
C TRP A 14 -4.95 -18.53 15.64
N GLN A 15 -3.77 -19.13 15.44
CA GLN A 15 -2.94 -19.56 16.56
C GLN A 15 -2.44 -18.36 17.37
N LYS A 16 -2.25 -18.54 18.68
CA LYS A 16 -1.80 -17.48 19.60
C LYS A 16 -0.50 -16.79 19.13
N GLY A 17 0.45 -17.57 18.59
CA GLY A 17 1.71 -17.02 18.05
C GLY A 17 1.49 -16.10 16.86
N SER A 18 0.58 -16.46 15.95
CA SER A 18 0.23 -15.65 14.78
C SER A 18 -0.50 -14.36 15.17
N VAL A 19 -1.39 -14.41 16.17
CA VAL A 19 -2.05 -13.20 16.69
C VAL A 19 -1.01 -12.23 17.27
N ARG A 20 -0.10 -12.73 18.11
CA ARG A 20 0.98 -11.90 18.67
C ARG A 20 1.83 -11.26 17.57
N SER A 21 2.26 -12.03 16.58
CA SER A 21 3.06 -11.49 15.47
C SER A 21 2.27 -10.47 14.65
N PHE A 22 0.99 -10.69 14.41
CA PHE A 22 0.13 -9.71 13.74
C PHE A 22 0.10 -8.40 14.52
N ASP A 23 -0.17 -8.46 15.83
CA ASP A 23 -0.29 -7.28 16.67
C ASP A 23 1.04 -6.50 16.76
N GLU A 24 2.18 -7.20 16.79
CA GLU A 24 3.52 -6.58 16.74
C GLU A 24 3.76 -5.80 15.43
N HIS A 25 3.38 -6.35 14.27
CA HIS A 25 3.51 -5.64 12.99
C HIS A 25 2.47 -4.51 12.85
N ALA A 26 1.27 -4.71 13.36
CA ALA A 26 0.22 -3.68 13.37
C ALA A 26 0.65 -2.47 14.20
N GLN A 27 1.36 -2.68 15.32
CA GLN A 27 1.90 -1.60 16.13
C GLN A 27 2.87 -0.71 15.35
N CYS A 28 3.68 -1.27 14.46
CA CYS A 28 4.57 -0.47 13.59
C CYS A 28 3.78 0.54 12.73
N PHE A 29 2.64 0.14 12.18
CA PHE A 29 1.77 1.04 11.43
C PHE A 29 1.12 2.10 12.33
N ILE A 30 0.66 1.72 13.53
CA ILE A 30 0.13 2.68 14.50
C ILE A 30 1.19 3.75 14.80
N ASP A 31 2.41 3.34 15.12
CA ASP A 31 3.50 4.22 15.50
C ASP A 31 3.92 5.14 14.34
N GLN A 32 4.03 4.59 13.13
CA GLN A 32 4.33 5.37 11.94
C GLN A 32 3.28 6.45 11.68
N TYR A 33 2.00 6.07 11.64
CA TYR A 33 0.93 6.99 11.24
C TYR A 33 0.62 8.02 12.33
N ASN A 34 0.86 7.71 13.61
CA ASN A 34 0.80 8.69 14.70
C ASN A 34 1.78 9.87 14.53
N GLN A 35 2.87 9.69 13.78
CA GLN A 35 3.84 10.75 13.52
C GLN A 35 3.38 11.75 12.45
N TYR A 36 2.40 11.38 11.61
CA TYR A 36 1.88 12.27 10.58
C TYR A 36 0.96 13.34 11.18
N ARG A 37 1.04 14.54 10.59
CA ARG A 37 0.22 15.69 10.98
C ARG A 37 -0.47 16.31 9.78
N ILE A 38 -1.72 16.72 9.97
CA ILE A 38 -2.47 17.56 9.05
C ILE A 38 -2.76 18.87 9.79
N GLY A 39 -2.09 19.95 9.37
CA GLY A 39 -2.05 21.18 10.14
C GLY A 39 -1.50 20.96 11.54
N ASN A 40 -2.31 21.25 12.57
CA ASN A 40 -1.90 21.13 13.97
C ASN A 40 -2.31 19.82 14.64
N LYS A 41 -2.95 18.89 13.93
CA LYS A 41 -3.45 17.63 14.48
C LYS A 41 -2.62 16.45 14.01
N HIS A 42 -2.43 15.49 14.90
CA HIS A 42 -1.85 14.19 14.56
C HIS A 42 -2.92 13.25 14.01
N ILE A 43 -2.55 12.45 13.02
CA ILE A 43 -3.37 11.31 12.61
C ILE A 43 -3.42 10.30 13.76
N ASN A 44 -4.59 9.72 14.01
CA ASN A 44 -4.73 8.62 14.95
C ASN A 44 -4.46 7.30 14.23
N GLY A 45 -3.24 6.79 14.35
CA GLY A 45 -2.78 5.57 13.68
C GLY A 45 -3.54 4.30 14.10
N LEU A 46 -4.14 4.27 15.30
CA LEU A 46 -5.00 3.17 15.72
C LEU A 46 -6.36 3.23 15.01
N LEU A 47 -6.93 4.43 14.88
CA LEU A 47 -8.20 4.64 14.19
C LEU A 47 -8.10 4.30 12.69
N THR A 48 -6.98 4.62 12.05
CA THR A 48 -6.75 4.38 10.62
C THR A 48 -6.08 3.05 10.32
N LEU A 49 -5.80 2.22 11.34
CA LEU A 49 -4.95 1.03 11.21
C LEU A 49 -5.40 0.07 10.11
N ASP A 50 -6.68 -0.28 10.07
CA ASP A 50 -7.20 -1.27 9.12
C ASP A 50 -7.00 -0.81 7.66
N GLU A 51 -7.25 0.47 7.38
CA GLU A 51 -7.02 1.08 6.05
C GLU A 51 -5.52 1.21 5.76
N ASN A 52 -4.70 1.60 6.74
CA ASN A 52 -3.25 1.69 6.55
C ASN A 52 -2.64 0.32 6.19
N ILE A 53 -3.10 -0.76 6.84
CA ILE A 53 -2.69 -2.14 6.53
C ILE A 53 -3.15 -2.51 5.11
N ALA A 54 -4.40 -2.19 4.76
CA ALA A 54 -4.96 -2.48 3.44
C ALA A 54 -4.21 -1.75 2.32
N ASP A 55 -3.90 -0.46 2.48
CA ASP A 55 -3.16 0.35 1.51
C ASP A 55 -1.75 -0.21 1.27
N ASN A 56 -0.99 -0.48 2.34
CA ASN A 56 0.36 -1.00 2.24
C ASN A 56 0.38 -2.43 1.69
N GLY A 57 -0.54 -3.27 2.16
CA GLY A 57 -0.69 -4.65 1.69
C GLY A 57 -1.09 -4.71 0.21
N GLY A 58 -2.11 -3.94 -0.17
CA GLY A 58 -2.64 -3.86 -1.52
C GLY A 58 -1.60 -3.36 -2.51
N LEU A 59 -0.91 -2.26 -2.20
CA LEU A 59 0.14 -1.72 -3.06
C LEU A 59 1.29 -2.71 -3.26
N ARG A 60 1.73 -3.38 -2.19
CA ARG A 60 2.79 -4.40 -2.27
C ARG A 60 2.36 -5.58 -3.13
N ILE A 61 1.15 -6.10 -2.95
CA ILE A 61 0.62 -7.21 -3.75
C ILE A 61 0.49 -6.80 -5.22
N ALA A 62 -0.03 -5.61 -5.50
CA ALA A 62 -0.17 -5.09 -6.86
C ALA A 62 1.19 -4.96 -7.56
N TYR A 63 2.23 -4.47 -6.86
CA TYR A 63 3.58 -4.36 -7.42
C TYR A 63 4.19 -5.74 -7.71
N VAL A 64 4.01 -6.72 -6.82
CA VAL A 64 4.44 -8.11 -7.07
C VAL A 64 3.68 -8.71 -8.26
N ALA A 65 2.36 -8.49 -8.34
CA ALA A 65 1.54 -8.98 -9.43
C ALA A 65 1.96 -8.38 -10.78
N TYR A 66 2.25 -7.08 -10.83
CA TYR A 66 2.73 -6.41 -12.04
C TYR A 66 4.08 -6.96 -12.50
N ASN A 67 5.02 -7.20 -11.58
CA ASN A 67 6.28 -7.88 -11.91
C ASN A 67 6.08 -9.31 -12.44
N ASN A 68 5.16 -10.07 -11.82
CA ASN A 68 4.83 -11.42 -12.27
C ASN A 68 4.19 -11.41 -13.67
N TYR A 69 3.33 -10.43 -13.96
CA TYR A 69 2.75 -10.22 -15.28
C TYR A 69 3.84 -9.99 -16.33
N LEU A 70 4.76 -9.05 -16.08
CA LEU A 70 5.85 -8.76 -17.02
C LEU A 70 6.71 -10.01 -17.27
N LYS A 71 7.05 -10.75 -16.21
CA LYS A 71 7.81 -12.01 -16.31
C LYS A 71 7.05 -13.06 -17.14
N HIS A 72 5.77 -13.26 -16.87
CA HIS A 72 4.94 -14.25 -17.57
C HIS A 72 4.84 -13.92 -19.07
N HIS A 73 4.73 -12.64 -19.42
CA HIS A 73 4.67 -12.16 -20.79
C HIS A 73 6.04 -11.91 -21.44
N HIS A 74 7.14 -12.30 -20.78
CA HIS A 74 8.51 -12.13 -21.30
C HIS A 74 8.85 -10.66 -21.62
N LEU A 75 8.23 -9.73 -20.91
CA LEU A 75 8.47 -8.30 -21.00
C LEU A 75 9.63 -7.90 -20.08
N PRO A 76 10.33 -6.79 -20.36
CA PRO A 76 11.37 -6.28 -19.48
C PRO A 76 10.84 -6.08 -18.05
N SER A 77 11.59 -6.57 -17.06
CA SER A 77 11.28 -6.28 -15.66
C SER A 77 11.37 -4.79 -15.40
N ILE A 78 10.47 -4.30 -14.55
CA ILE A 78 10.45 -2.96 -13.96
C ILE A 78 11.84 -2.51 -13.46
N LYS A 79 12.63 -3.43 -12.89
CA LYS A 79 13.95 -3.14 -12.30
C LYS A 79 15.09 -3.05 -13.34
N SER A 80 14.84 -3.40 -14.60
CA SER A 80 15.87 -3.49 -15.62
C SER A 80 16.03 -2.17 -16.39
N PHE A 81 16.66 -1.18 -15.75
CA PHE A 81 17.01 0.09 -16.41
C PHE A 81 18.07 -0.08 -17.52
N LYS A 82 18.82 -1.20 -17.49
CA LYS A 82 20.01 -1.40 -18.35
C LYS A 82 19.70 -1.81 -19.78
N ASN A 83 18.50 -2.35 -20.06
CA ASN A 83 18.08 -2.71 -21.41
C ASN A 83 17.17 -1.61 -21.95
N ARG A 84 17.80 -0.57 -22.53
CA ARG A 84 17.24 0.68 -23.11
C ARG A 84 16.29 0.48 -24.30
N GLN A 85 15.30 -0.40 -24.19
CA GLN A 85 14.19 -0.54 -25.12
C GLN A 85 12.82 -0.51 -24.42
N GLN A 86 12.75 -0.20 -23.13
CA GLN A 86 11.47 0.25 -22.56
C GLN A 86 11.08 1.55 -23.25
N GLN A 87 10.00 1.50 -24.03
CA GLN A 87 9.41 2.66 -24.66
C GLN A 87 8.79 3.50 -23.54
N LEU A 88 9.50 4.54 -23.12
CA LEU A 88 8.98 5.50 -22.14
C LEU A 88 7.72 6.14 -22.71
N LEU A 89 6.78 6.46 -21.82
CA LEU A 89 5.60 7.23 -22.21
C LEU A 89 6.05 8.61 -22.77
N PRO A 90 5.51 9.03 -23.93
CA PRO A 90 5.87 10.32 -24.49
C PRO A 90 5.45 11.45 -23.54
N GLY A 91 6.33 12.45 -23.38
CA GLY A 91 6.07 13.62 -22.53
C GLY A 91 6.38 13.44 -21.05
N VAL A 92 6.78 12.24 -20.60
CA VAL A 92 7.22 12.00 -19.22
C VAL A 92 8.51 11.17 -19.21
N ASN A 93 9.57 11.70 -18.61
CA ASN A 93 10.87 11.01 -18.50
C ASN A 93 10.89 10.12 -17.25
N LEU A 94 10.01 9.11 -17.22
CA LEU A 94 9.80 8.22 -16.07
C LEU A 94 9.77 6.77 -16.52
N THR A 95 10.38 5.88 -15.73
CA THR A 95 10.31 4.43 -15.98
C THR A 95 8.94 3.87 -15.65
N ASP A 96 8.66 2.67 -16.13
CA ASP A 96 7.47 1.89 -15.75
C ASP A 96 7.38 1.69 -14.22
N GLU A 97 8.52 1.59 -13.51
CA GLU A 97 8.55 1.53 -12.04
C GLU A 97 8.01 2.78 -11.41
N GLN A 98 8.53 3.92 -11.86
CA GLN A 98 8.13 5.23 -11.34
C GLN A 98 6.69 5.51 -11.69
N LEU A 99 6.27 5.16 -12.91
CA LEU A 99 4.89 5.30 -13.38
C LEU A 99 3.91 4.44 -12.59
N PHE A 100 4.29 3.23 -12.15
CA PHE A 100 3.46 2.41 -11.27
C PHE A 100 3.13 3.15 -9.97
N PHE A 101 4.15 3.69 -9.28
CA PHE A 101 3.94 4.40 -8.02
C PHE A 101 3.30 5.78 -8.21
N ILE A 102 3.60 6.48 -9.30
CA ILE A 102 2.96 7.76 -9.64
C ILE A 102 1.48 7.54 -9.98
N GLY A 103 1.16 6.49 -10.74
CA GLY A 103 -0.22 6.12 -11.05
C GLY A 103 -1.01 5.82 -9.79
N PHE A 104 -0.43 5.06 -8.85
CA PHE A 104 -1.03 4.86 -7.52
C PHE A 104 -1.20 6.19 -6.76
N ALA A 105 -0.18 7.03 -6.68
CA ALA A 105 -0.26 8.30 -5.97
C ALA A 105 -1.34 9.25 -6.56
N GLN A 106 -1.51 9.24 -7.88
CA GLN A 106 -2.50 10.07 -8.57
C GLN A 106 -3.94 9.70 -8.23
N THR A 107 -4.24 8.44 -7.85
CA THR A 107 -5.60 8.08 -7.39
C THR A 107 -5.97 8.75 -6.05
N TRP A 108 -4.96 9.19 -5.29
CA TRP A 108 -5.12 9.89 -4.01
C TRP A 108 -5.05 11.41 -4.14
N CYS A 109 -4.97 11.95 -5.35
CA CYS A 109 -5.02 13.40 -5.57
C CYS A 109 -6.38 13.96 -5.15
N ALA A 110 -6.42 14.54 -3.95
CA ALA A 110 -7.58 15.21 -3.40
C ALA A 110 -7.15 16.41 -2.54
N LYS A 111 -8.05 17.38 -2.39
CA LYS A 111 -7.90 18.50 -1.46
C LYS A 111 -9.17 18.60 -0.61
N THR A 112 -8.98 18.79 0.68
CA THR A 112 -10.05 18.85 1.66
C THR A 112 -10.01 20.21 2.36
N THR A 113 -11.18 20.73 2.76
CA THR A 113 -11.23 21.98 3.54
C THR A 113 -10.70 21.74 4.96
N PRO A 114 -10.22 22.77 5.67
CA PRO A 114 -9.76 22.62 7.05
C PRO A 114 -10.81 22.02 8.01
N GLU A 115 -12.09 22.30 7.78
CA GLU A 115 -13.21 21.82 8.60
C GLU A 115 -13.44 20.31 8.43
N MET A 116 -13.16 19.79 7.24
CA MET A 116 -13.27 18.36 6.91
C MET A 116 -11.97 17.59 7.23
N ALA A 117 -10.83 18.26 7.32
CA ALA A 117 -9.56 17.69 7.75
C ALA A 117 -9.60 17.43 9.27
N ARG A 118 -10.13 16.26 9.65
CA ARG A 118 -10.31 15.87 11.05
C ARG A 118 -9.04 15.37 11.69
#